data_AF-K5X1C7-F1
#
_entry.id   AF-K5X1C7-F1
#
_cell.length_a   1.000
_cell.length_b   1.000
_cell.length_c   1.000
_cell.angle_alpha   90.00
_cell.angle_beta   90.00
_cell.angle_gamma   90.00
#
_symmetry.space_group_name_H-M   'P 1'
#
loop_
_entity.id
_entity.type
_entity.pdbx_description
1 polymer ?
#
loop_
_entity_poly.entity_id
_entity_poly.type
_entity_poly.pdbx_seq_one_letter_code
_entity_poly.pdbx_strand_id
1 'polypeptide(L)'
;MSNFSVQIDNASSFHPVSLISFRILPPEADLLEDTCSLHIYYKLPSSVFIDPYELVQRQQAYTFVQWGHADLEKPVNAIKSNVTFLINVKPPRTWTDNTSGLSFDVNVPLHARYGIPSPDTLSKSPSGTYDDVALEIPRAFIACLEERLRYSSTKPSYLSESQLHEAGFQPDMTTFLHLNYSPSDHVDTIRIPLGHGQDLHWVQSGTAIIILLSFIWVTVAALQTAARLNFVSRPVQGKID
;
A
#
# COMPACT_ATOMS: atom_id res chain seq x y z
N MET A 1 -8.46 22.28 19.39
CA MET A 1 -8.74 21.99 17.97
C MET A 1 -8.46 20.53 17.73
N SER A 2 -9.35 19.87 16.98
CA SER A 2 -9.16 18.48 16.56
C SER A 2 -7.89 18.33 15.71
N ASN A 3 -7.15 17.25 15.94
CA ASN A 3 -5.88 16.99 15.27
C ASN A 3 -5.63 15.49 15.08
N PHE A 4 -4.59 15.19 14.32
CA PHE A 4 -4.08 13.84 14.16
C PHE A 4 -2.55 13.84 14.09
N SER A 5 -1.92 12.74 14.49
CA SER A 5 -0.49 12.50 14.34
C SER A 5 -0.27 11.22 13.56
N VAL A 6 0.91 11.09 12.95
CA VAL A 6 1.30 9.93 12.15
C VAL A 6 2.65 9.43 12.62
N GLN A 7 2.79 8.11 12.67
CA GLN A 7 4.05 7.42 12.93
C GLN A 7 4.16 6.21 12.00
N ILE A 8 5.36 5.96 11.48
CA ILE A 8 5.63 4.73 10.73
C ILE A 8 6.27 3.70 11.65
N ASP A 9 5.56 2.59 11.87
CA ASP A 9 6.08 1.43 12.55
C ASP A 9 6.81 0.50 11.56
N ASN A 10 7.85 -0.17 12.04
CA ASN A 10 8.73 -1.04 11.25
C ASN A 10 9.24 -0.38 9.96
N ALA A 11 9.68 0.89 10.06
CA ALA A 11 10.10 1.70 8.92
C ALA A 11 11.25 1.11 8.08
N SER A 12 12.01 0.14 8.60
CA SER A 12 13.08 -0.58 7.87
C SER A 12 12.64 -1.94 7.29
N SER A 13 11.34 -2.23 7.28
CA SER A 13 10.74 -3.46 6.75
C SER A 13 10.18 -3.24 5.35
N PHE A 14 9.95 -4.34 4.61
CA PHE A 14 9.12 -4.31 3.41
C PHE A 14 7.62 -4.15 3.70
N HIS A 15 7.21 -4.30 4.96
CA HIS A 15 5.81 -4.20 5.38
C HIS A 15 5.66 -3.19 6.54
N PRO A 16 5.98 -1.90 6.33
CA PRO A 16 5.77 -0.87 7.34
C PRO A 16 4.29 -0.64 7.62
N VAL A 17 3.97 -0.06 8.77
CA VAL A 17 2.58 0.27 9.13
C VAL A 17 2.49 1.75 9.44
N SER A 18 1.57 2.46 8.80
CA SER A 18 1.24 3.85 9.17
C SER A 18 0.25 3.82 10.33
N LEU A 19 0.71 4.22 11.50
CA LEU A 19 -0.09 4.41 12.71
C LEU A 19 -0.58 5.85 12.75
N ILE A 20 -1.89 6.05 12.70
CA ILE A 20 -2.51 7.36 12.74
C ILE A 20 -3.33 7.48 14.01
N SER A 21 -2.95 8.42 14.87
CA SER A 21 -3.67 8.71 16.10
C SER A 21 -4.53 9.94 15.92
N PHE A 22 -5.83 9.80 16.13
CA PHE A 22 -6.79 10.90 16.09
C PHE A 22 -7.08 11.41 17.49
N ARG A 23 -7.20 12.73 17.61
CA ARG A 23 -7.78 13.40 18.77
C ARG A 23 -8.81 14.41 18.30
N ILE A 24 -10.07 14.00 18.31
CA ILE A 24 -11.21 14.80 17.88
C ILE A 24 -11.90 15.38 19.12
N LEU A 25 -12.05 16.70 19.19
CA LEU A 25 -12.65 17.39 20.31
C LEU A 25 -14.10 17.78 19.97
N PRO A 26 -14.97 18.05 20.96
CA PRO A 26 -16.28 18.63 20.70
C PRO A 26 -16.16 20.03 20.05
N PRO A 27 -17.06 20.43 19.12
CA PRO A 27 -18.24 19.69 18.66
C PRO A 27 -17.96 18.71 17.51
N GLU A 28 -16.73 18.65 16.98
CA GLU A 28 -16.41 17.79 15.82
C GLU A 28 -16.63 16.31 16.10
N ALA A 29 -16.41 15.89 17.34
CA ALA A 29 -16.58 14.51 17.75
C ALA A 29 -18.06 14.09 17.62
N ASP A 30 -18.99 14.91 18.12
CA ASP A 30 -20.44 14.65 18.07
C ASP A 30 -20.95 14.49 16.63
N LEU A 31 -20.34 15.20 15.68
CA LEU A 31 -20.72 15.14 14.26
C LEU A 31 -20.42 13.78 13.60
N LEU A 32 -19.41 13.05 14.09
CA LEU A 32 -19.04 11.74 13.57
C LEU A 32 -20.04 10.64 13.93
N GLU A 33 -20.95 10.88 14.90
CA GLU A 33 -22.00 9.93 15.25
C GLU A 33 -23.20 9.99 14.31
N ASP A 34 -23.56 11.18 13.85
CA ASP A 34 -24.86 11.44 13.23
C ASP A 34 -24.83 11.39 11.70
N THR A 35 -23.96 12.19 11.08
CA THR A 35 -24.08 12.52 9.64
C THR A 35 -22.75 12.69 8.91
N CYS A 36 -21.62 12.61 9.62
CA CYS A 36 -20.32 12.89 9.05
C CYS A 36 -19.42 11.65 8.98
N SER A 37 -18.38 11.74 8.17
CA SER A 37 -17.41 10.67 7.94
C SER A 37 -15.99 11.21 8.05
N LEU A 38 -15.08 10.42 8.61
CA LEU A 38 -13.68 10.77 8.77
C LEU A 38 -12.87 10.15 7.65
N HIS A 39 -12.06 10.95 6.96
CA HIS A 39 -11.28 10.51 5.81
C HIS A 39 -9.80 10.78 5.98
N ILE A 40 -8.97 9.86 5.47
CA ILE A 40 -7.52 10.00 5.35
C ILE A 40 -7.15 9.87 3.88
N TYR A 41 -6.46 10.88 3.36
CA TYR A 41 -5.93 10.91 2.01
C TYR A 41 -4.43 10.61 2.02
N TYR A 42 -4.05 9.56 1.30
CA TYR A 42 -2.66 9.19 1.03
C TYR A 42 -2.30 9.49 -0.42
N LYS A 43 -1.13 10.09 -0.60
CA LYS A 43 -0.43 10.18 -1.86
C LYS A 43 0.94 9.55 -1.69
N LEU A 44 1.11 8.35 -2.23
CA LEU A 44 2.30 7.55 -1.99
C LEU A 44 3.30 7.69 -3.15
N PRO A 45 4.61 7.69 -2.85
CA PRO A 45 5.63 7.60 -3.89
C PRO A 45 5.57 6.21 -4.54
N SER A 46 6.10 6.08 -5.75
CA SER A 46 6.13 4.80 -6.47
C SER A 46 6.81 3.66 -5.70
N SER A 47 7.70 3.95 -4.74
CA SER A 47 8.39 2.98 -3.90
C SER A 47 7.55 2.37 -2.78
N VAL A 48 6.38 2.92 -2.48
CA VAL A 48 5.51 2.44 -1.40
C VAL A 48 4.07 2.38 -1.90
N PHE A 49 3.34 1.35 -1.52
CA PHE A 49 1.92 1.23 -1.85
C PHE A 49 1.13 0.67 -0.66
N ILE A 50 -0.18 0.82 -0.72
CA ILE A 50 -1.10 0.13 0.18
C ILE A 50 -1.68 -1.04 -0.61
N ASP A 51 -1.69 -2.24 -0.04
CA ASP A 51 -2.33 -3.41 -0.65
C ASP A 51 -3.86 -3.32 -0.49
N PRO A 52 -4.63 -3.15 -1.59
CA PRO A 52 -6.09 -3.08 -1.53
C PRO A 52 -6.73 -4.36 -0.99
N TYR A 53 -6.11 -5.53 -1.21
CA TYR A 53 -6.64 -6.80 -0.72
C TYR A 53 -6.48 -6.93 0.78
N GLU A 54 -5.40 -6.38 1.36
CA GLU A 54 -5.25 -6.30 2.81
C GLU A 54 -6.25 -5.30 3.41
N LEU A 55 -6.49 -4.15 2.78
CA LEU A 55 -7.51 -3.20 3.24
C LEU A 55 -8.92 -3.80 3.25
N VAL A 56 -9.26 -4.63 2.25
CA VAL A 56 -10.54 -5.36 2.20
C VAL A 56 -10.72 -6.29 3.41
N GLN A 57 -9.64 -6.85 3.96
CA GLN A 57 -9.72 -7.69 5.16
C GLN A 57 -9.97 -6.86 6.44
N ARG A 58 -9.78 -5.55 6.38
CA ARG A 58 -9.92 -4.60 7.51
C ARG A 58 -11.18 -3.73 7.42
N GLN A 59 -12.20 -4.19 6.67
CA GLN A 59 -13.49 -3.50 6.45
C GLN A 59 -14.23 -3.05 7.72
N GLN A 60 -13.95 -3.66 8.87
CA GLN A 60 -14.50 -3.25 10.15
C GLN A 60 -13.94 -1.90 10.63
N ALA A 61 -12.68 -1.59 10.31
CA ALA A 61 -11.99 -0.37 10.71
C ALA A 61 -12.11 0.76 9.68
N TYR A 62 -12.20 0.43 8.38
CA TYR A 62 -12.31 1.43 7.32
C TYR A 62 -12.80 0.85 5.99
N THR A 63 -13.26 1.72 5.09
CA THR A 63 -13.41 1.46 3.65
C THR A 63 -12.48 2.37 2.87
N PHE A 64 -12.30 2.15 1.57
CA PHE A 64 -11.38 2.98 0.78
C PHE A 64 -11.82 3.15 -0.66
N VAL A 65 -11.30 4.20 -1.28
CA VAL A 65 -11.30 4.45 -2.73
C VAL A 65 -9.85 4.58 -3.17
N GLN A 66 -9.50 3.95 -4.28
CA GLN A 66 -8.16 4.00 -4.86
C GLN A 66 -8.24 4.67 -6.23
N TRP A 67 -7.32 5.60 -6.49
CA TRP A 67 -7.10 6.15 -7.83
C TRP A 67 -5.72 5.80 -8.36
N GLY A 68 -5.68 5.39 -9.63
CA GLY A 68 -4.49 4.85 -10.26
C GLY A 68 -4.39 3.32 -10.14
N HIS A 69 -3.38 2.75 -10.78
CA HIS A 69 -3.20 1.30 -10.86
C HIS A 69 -2.09 0.83 -9.90
N ALA A 70 -2.47 0.07 -8.87
CA ALA A 70 -1.56 -0.61 -7.98
C ALA A 70 -1.35 -2.05 -8.46
N ASP A 71 -0.33 -2.27 -9.29
CA ASP A 71 0.15 -3.63 -9.59
C ASP A 71 1.10 -4.05 -8.48
N LEU A 72 0.75 -5.04 -7.67
CA LEU A 72 1.50 -5.37 -6.44
C LEU A 72 2.85 -6.02 -6.74
N GLU A 73 3.01 -6.63 -7.91
CA GLU A 73 4.20 -7.39 -8.28
C GLU A 73 5.27 -6.55 -9.01
N LYS A 74 4.91 -5.33 -9.44
CA LYS A 74 5.84 -4.49 -10.22
C LYS A 74 6.92 -3.85 -9.33
N PRO A 75 8.20 -3.92 -9.75
CA PRO A 75 9.26 -3.13 -9.14
C PRO A 75 9.09 -1.64 -9.43
N VAL A 76 9.80 -0.78 -8.68
CA VAL A 76 9.67 0.69 -8.77
C VAL A 76 9.86 1.21 -10.20
N ASN A 77 10.83 0.68 -10.95
CA ASN A 77 11.13 1.12 -12.31
C ASN A 77 10.04 0.78 -13.35
N ALA A 78 9.09 -0.09 -13.01
CA ALA A 78 7.98 -0.49 -13.88
C ALA A 78 6.69 0.30 -13.59
N ILE A 79 6.68 1.16 -12.57
CA ILE A 79 5.55 2.00 -12.20
C ILE A 79 5.57 3.30 -13.02
N LYS A 80 4.44 3.62 -13.65
CA LYS A 80 4.31 4.80 -14.54
C LYS A 80 3.66 6.00 -13.87
N SER A 81 2.96 5.79 -12.76
CA SER A 81 2.19 6.83 -12.06
C SER A 81 2.08 6.50 -10.58
N ASN A 82 1.99 7.54 -9.75
CA ASN A 82 1.69 7.37 -8.33
C ASN A 82 0.25 6.87 -8.13
N VAL A 83 0.02 6.24 -6.98
CA VAL A 83 -1.30 5.79 -6.55
C VAL A 83 -1.73 6.67 -5.37
N THR A 84 -3.01 7.02 -5.34
CA THR A 84 -3.60 7.76 -4.22
C THR A 84 -4.75 6.97 -3.63
N PHE A 85 -4.92 7.10 -2.31
CA PHE A 85 -5.95 6.41 -1.57
C PHE A 85 -6.74 7.42 -0.74
N LEU A 86 -8.06 7.25 -0.70
CA LEU A 86 -8.92 7.89 0.27
C LEU A 86 -9.52 6.80 1.16
N ILE A 87 -9.16 6.82 2.44
CA ILE A 87 -9.59 5.87 3.45
C ILE A 87 -10.69 6.52 4.29
N ASN A 88 -11.89 5.96 4.24
CA ASN A 88 -13.01 6.33 5.10
C ASN A 88 -12.93 5.51 6.39
N VAL A 89 -12.54 6.17 7.47
CA VAL A 89 -12.30 5.60 8.79
C VAL A 89 -13.61 5.39 9.53
N LYS A 90 -13.74 4.25 10.21
CA LYS A 90 -14.85 3.95 11.12
C LYS A 90 -14.39 4.13 12.57
N PRO A 91 -14.71 5.25 13.23
CA PRO A 91 -14.30 5.48 14.60
C PRO A 91 -14.94 4.45 15.56
N PRO A 92 -14.28 4.14 16.70
CA PRO A 92 -14.86 3.27 17.71
C PRO A 92 -16.10 3.92 18.34
N ARG A 93 -17.11 3.10 18.67
CA ARG A 93 -18.42 3.56 19.21
C ARG A 93 -18.41 3.89 20.71
N THR A 94 -17.31 3.64 21.41
CA THR A 94 -17.22 3.79 22.87
C THR A 94 -16.61 5.13 23.23
N TRP A 95 -17.45 6.02 23.75
CA TRP A 95 -17.09 7.34 24.22
C TRP A 95 -16.59 7.31 25.65
N THR A 96 -15.42 7.90 25.90
CA THR A 96 -14.99 8.28 27.24
C THR A 96 -15.50 9.69 27.50
N ASP A 97 -16.67 9.80 28.15
CA ASP A 97 -17.33 11.03 28.62
C ASP A 97 -17.43 12.21 27.62
N ASN A 98 -18.64 12.73 27.39
CA ASN A 98 -18.94 13.85 26.45
C ASN A 98 -18.08 15.12 26.62
N THR A 99 -17.32 15.25 27.71
CA THR A 99 -16.41 16.35 27.97
C THR A 99 -14.99 16.19 27.41
N SER A 100 -14.58 14.97 27.03
CA SER A 100 -13.15 14.67 26.76
C SER A 100 -12.80 14.46 25.29
N GLY A 101 -13.78 14.38 24.40
CA GLY A 101 -13.58 14.13 22.97
C GLY A 101 -13.29 12.65 22.65
N LEU A 102 -13.00 12.37 21.38
CA LEU A 102 -12.75 11.04 20.84
C LEU A 102 -11.27 10.87 20.49
N SER A 103 -10.59 9.90 21.10
CA SER A 103 -9.21 9.53 20.78
C SER A 103 -9.12 8.07 20.38
N PHE A 104 -8.51 7.77 19.23
CA PHE A 104 -8.34 6.41 18.74
C PHE A 104 -7.28 6.33 17.65
N ASP A 105 -6.80 5.11 17.42
CA ASP A 105 -5.76 4.82 16.43
C ASP A 105 -6.31 4.06 15.23
N VAL A 106 -5.72 4.33 14.07
CA VAL A 106 -5.96 3.63 12.81
C VAL A 106 -4.64 3.12 12.29
N ASN A 107 -4.62 1.86 11.86
CA ASN A 107 -3.42 1.24 11.28
C ASN A 107 -3.66 1.02 9.79
N VAL A 108 -2.84 1.65 8.96
CA VAL A 108 -2.87 1.50 7.50
C VAL A 108 -1.63 0.71 7.07
N PRO A 109 -1.78 -0.51 6.54
CA PRO A 109 -0.64 -1.30 6.10
C PRO A 109 0.00 -0.68 4.86
N LEU A 110 1.32 -0.53 4.91
CA LEU A 110 2.14 -0.08 3.79
C LEU A 110 3.03 -1.22 3.34
N HIS A 111 3.38 -1.20 2.06
CA HIS A 111 4.25 -2.18 1.43
C HIS A 111 5.31 -1.45 0.62
N ALA A 112 6.58 -1.75 0.88
CA ALA A 112 7.69 -1.23 0.09
C ALA A 112 7.87 -2.08 -1.18
N ARG A 113 8.20 -1.43 -2.29
CA ARG A 113 8.52 -2.11 -3.55
C ARG A 113 10.01 -2.40 -3.66
N TYR A 114 10.33 -3.43 -4.44
CA TYR A 114 11.70 -3.67 -4.86
C TYR A 114 12.22 -2.48 -5.67
N GLY A 115 13.24 -1.82 -5.10
CA GLY A 115 13.96 -0.73 -5.74
C GLY A 115 14.97 -1.24 -6.77
N ILE A 116 15.58 -0.29 -7.47
CA ILE A 116 16.69 -0.57 -8.39
C ILE A 116 17.91 -0.93 -7.52
N PRO A 117 18.66 -2.02 -7.84
CA PRO A 117 19.89 -2.33 -7.13
C PRO A 117 20.82 -1.12 -7.07
N SER A 118 21.45 -0.91 -5.91
CA SER A 118 22.30 0.26 -5.68
C SER A 118 23.50 0.24 -6.63
N PRO A 119 23.86 1.38 -7.24
CA PRO A 119 25.06 1.48 -8.04
C PRO A 119 26.31 1.19 -7.20
N ASP A 120 27.33 0.63 -7.87
CA ASP A 120 28.56 0.13 -7.23
C ASP A 120 29.31 1.19 -6.40
N THR A 121 29.09 2.47 -6.69
CA THR A 121 29.75 3.61 -6.02
C THR A 121 29.16 3.93 -4.65
N LEU A 122 27.91 3.57 -4.36
CA LEU A 122 27.24 3.78 -3.06
C LEU A 122 27.34 2.54 -2.15
N SER A 123 27.83 1.43 -2.68
CA SER A 123 27.73 0.08 -2.12
C SER A 123 28.86 -0.30 -1.13
N LYS A 124 29.59 0.67 -0.59
CA LYS A 124 30.70 0.42 0.38
C LYS A 124 30.24 0.43 1.85
N SER A 125 28.95 0.22 2.12
CA SER A 125 28.49 0.01 3.50
C SER A 125 28.44 -1.50 3.82
N PRO A 126 29.17 -1.99 4.83
CA PRO A 126 29.15 -3.41 5.23
C PRO A 126 27.79 -3.88 5.79
N SER A 127 26.82 -2.96 5.96
CA SER A 127 25.47 -3.21 6.47
C SER A 127 24.37 -3.37 5.38
N GLY A 128 24.75 -3.42 4.10
CA GLY A 128 23.82 -3.47 2.97
C GLY A 128 23.48 -2.08 2.41
N THR A 129 22.93 -2.04 1.21
CA THR A 129 22.48 -0.79 0.57
C THR A 129 21.01 -0.56 0.83
N TYR A 130 20.66 0.61 1.33
CA TYR A 130 19.29 1.00 1.64
C TYR A 130 18.93 2.27 0.87
N ASP A 131 17.65 2.41 0.54
CA ASP A 131 17.05 3.65 0.04
C ASP A 131 16.15 4.24 1.11
N ASP A 132 16.39 5.50 1.45
CA ASP A 132 15.60 6.24 2.44
C ASP A 132 14.51 7.04 1.69
N VAL A 133 13.29 6.54 1.72
CA VAL A 133 12.13 7.09 1.02
C VAL A 133 11.31 7.96 1.96
N ALA A 134 11.26 9.26 1.68
CA ALA A 134 10.37 10.18 2.39
C ALA A 134 8.91 9.97 1.96
N LEU A 135 8.01 9.85 2.93
CA LEU A 135 6.57 9.86 2.69
C LEU A 135 5.99 11.28 2.81
N GLU A 136 5.00 11.58 1.97
CA GLU A 136 4.17 12.76 2.17
C GLU A 136 3.24 12.52 3.37
N ILE A 137 3.17 13.51 4.27
CA ILE A 137 2.25 13.45 5.42
C ILE A 137 0.81 13.35 4.88
N PRO A 138 0.03 12.33 5.30
CA PRO A 138 -1.34 12.18 4.83
C PRO A 138 -2.21 13.36 5.29
N ARG A 139 -3.29 13.61 4.57
CA ARG A 139 -4.27 14.65 4.93
C ARG A 139 -5.48 14.00 5.55
N ALA A 140 -5.98 14.54 6.65
CA ALA A 140 -7.20 14.06 7.27
C ALA A 140 -8.28 15.15 7.30
N PHE A 141 -9.52 14.77 7.05
CA PHE A 141 -10.66 15.69 7.09
C PHE A 141 -11.95 14.96 7.46
N ILE A 142 -12.89 15.70 8.04
CA ILE A 142 -14.26 15.26 8.30
C ILE A 142 -15.13 15.81 7.16
N ALA A 143 -15.97 14.97 6.58
CA ALA A 143 -16.93 15.34 5.55
C ALA A 143 -18.36 15.14 6.08
N CYS A 144 -19.17 16.19 6.00
CA CYS A 144 -20.55 16.20 6.46
C CYS A 144 -21.47 16.56 5.29
N LEU A 145 -22.51 15.75 5.07
CA LEU A 145 -23.64 16.16 4.23
C LEU A 145 -24.45 17.16 5.07
N GLU A 146 -24.73 18.36 4.53
CA GLU A 146 -25.57 19.42 5.14
C GLU A 146 -24.85 20.46 6.04
N GLU A 147 -25.34 21.71 5.99
CA GLU A 147 -24.77 22.95 6.59
C GLU A 147 -24.84 23.04 8.13
N ARG A 148 -24.83 21.91 8.85
CA ARG A 148 -24.86 21.95 10.34
C ARG A 148 -23.67 22.71 10.92
N LEU A 149 -22.58 22.81 10.16
CA LEU A 149 -21.41 23.58 10.51
C LEU A 149 -21.48 24.98 9.91
N ARG A 150 -21.59 26.01 10.75
CA ARG A 150 -21.36 27.43 10.38
C ARG A 150 -19.88 27.74 10.12
N TYR A 151 -19.11 26.77 9.67
CA TYR A 151 -17.70 26.94 9.35
C TYR A 151 -17.56 27.08 7.84
N SER A 152 -16.91 28.16 7.41
CA SER A 152 -16.47 28.32 6.03
C SER A 152 -15.53 27.16 5.71
N SER A 153 -16.01 26.22 4.89
CA SER A 153 -15.25 25.06 4.50
C SER A 153 -14.76 25.22 3.07
N THR A 154 -13.46 25.06 2.88
CA THR A 154 -12.87 24.92 1.56
C THR A 154 -12.75 23.46 1.20
N LYS A 155 -13.26 23.12 0.01
CA LYS A 155 -13.03 21.84 -0.63
C LYS A 155 -11.53 21.46 -0.55
N PRO A 156 -11.19 20.19 -0.29
CA PRO A 156 -9.82 19.70 -0.39
C PRO A 156 -9.19 20.01 -1.75
N SER A 157 -8.17 20.87 -1.78
CA SER A 157 -7.48 21.27 -3.02
C SER A 157 -6.65 20.15 -3.64
N TYR A 158 -6.33 19.11 -2.86
CA TYR A 158 -5.59 17.92 -3.27
C TYR A 158 -6.48 16.83 -3.89
N LEU A 159 -7.81 17.04 -3.93
CA LEU A 159 -8.77 16.15 -4.61
C LEU A 159 -9.44 16.91 -5.78
N SER A 160 -9.43 16.30 -6.97
CA SER A 160 -10.19 16.81 -8.10
C SER A 160 -11.70 16.71 -7.85
N GLU A 161 -12.52 17.43 -8.61
CA GLU A 161 -13.98 17.27 -8.57
C GLU A 161 -14.39 15.83 -8.89
N SER A 162 -13.80 15.23 -9.92
CA SER A 162 -14.09 13.84 -10.30
C SER A 162 -13.78 12.86 -9.16
N GLN A 163 -12.66 13.03 -8.46
CA GLN A 163 -12.30 12.19 -7.31
C GLN A 163 -13.30 12.34 -6.16
N LEU A 164 -13.75 13.58 -5.88
CA LEU A 164 -14.75 13.79 -4.84
C LEU A 164 -16.09 13.13 -5.19
N HIS A 165 -16.54 13.24 -6.44
CA HIS A 165 -17.76 12.58 -6.89
C HIS A 165 -17.65 11.06 -6.86
N GLU A 166 -16.52 10.49 -7.28
CA GLU A 166 -16.26 9.05 -7.20
C GLU A 166 -16.21 8.55 -5.76
N ALA A 167 -15.70 9.36 -4.84
CA ALA A 167 -15.75 9.11 -3.41
C ALA A 167 -17.16 9.30 -2.78
N GLY A 168 -18.16 9.67 -3.58
CA GLY A 168 -19.55 9.84 -3.14
C GLY A 168 -19.87 11.20 -2.53
N PHE A 169 -18.96 12.17 -2.60
CA PHE A 169 -19.23 13.53 -2.13
C PHE A 169 -19.93 14.36 -3.19
N GLN A 170 -20.77 15.28 -2.72
CA GLN A 170 -21.35 16.35 -3.54
C GLN A 170 -20.68 17.66 -3.11
N PRO A 171 -19.68 18.18 -3.84
CA PRO A 171 -18.85 19.28 -3.38
C PRO A 171 -19.63 20.53 -2.96
N ASP A 172 -20.79 20.78 -3.58
CA ASP A 172 -21.66 21.93 -3.28
C ASP A 172 -22.54 21.73 -2.02
N MET A 173 -22.71 20.49 -1.56
CA MET A 173 -23.55 20.12 -0.40
C MET A 173 -22.74 19.51 0.76
N THR A 174 -21.45 19.28 0.55
CA THR A 174 -20.57 18.62 1.51
C THR A 174 -19.68 19.67 2.17
N THR A 175 -19.75 19.74 3.50
CA THR A 175 -18.82 20.56 4.28
C THR A 175 -17.61 19.72 4.65
N PHE A 176 -16.41 20.23 4.40
CA PHE A 176 -15.12 19.60 4.69
C PHE A 176 -14.39 20.33 5.82
N LEU A 177 -14.16 19.63 6.93
CA LEU A 177 -13.37 20.14 8.05
C LEU A 177 -12.00 19.48 8.07
N HIS A 178 -10.96 20.21 7.70
CA HIS A 178 -9.58 19.70 7.71
C HIS A 178 -9.06 19.59 9.13
N LEU A 179 -8.46 18.44 9.46
CA LEU A 179 -7.82 18.23 10.74
C LEU A 179 -6.38 18.72 10.68
N ASN A 180 -5.92 19.32 11.79
CA ASN A 180 -4.54 19.77 11.90
C ASN A 180 -3.62 18.57 12.12
N TYR A 181 -2.51 18.53 11.38
CA TYR A 181 -1.44 17.60 11.68
C TYR A 181 -0.66 18.08 12.90
N SER A 182 -0.54 17.22 13.90
CA SER A 182 0.36 17.39 15.04
C SER A 182 1.68 16.71 14.68
N PRO A 183 2.78 17.45 14.48
CA PRO A 183 4.07 16.87 14.17
C PRO A 183 4.47 15.83 15.21
N SER A 184 4.90 14.67 14.73
CA SER A 184 5.64 13.70 15.53
C SER A 184 7.13 14.05 15.46
N ASP A 185 7.90 13.74 16.50
CA ASP A 185 9.36 13.95 16.53
C ASP A 185 10.11 13.08 15.50
N HIS A 186 9.42 12.14 14.86
CA HIS A 186 9.98 11.22 13.86
C HIS A 186 9.67 11.67 12.44
N VAL A 187 10.72 11.70 11.60
CA VAL A 187 10.60 11.92 10.15
C VAL A 187 9.98 10.67 9.54
N ASP A 188 8.92 10.83 8.74
CA ASP A 188 8.20 9.75 8.03
C ASP A 188 9.03 9.18 6.86
N THR A 189 10.21 8.64 7.15
CA THR A 189 11.09 8.01 6.17
C THR A 189 11.02 6.49 6.30
N ILE A 190 10.73 5.79 5.21
CA ILE A 190 10.85 4.34 5.10
C ILE A 190 12.23 4.00 4.54
N ARG A 191 12.91 3.06 5.19
CA ARG A 191 14.20 2.52 4.76
C ARG A 191 14.01 1.19 4.05
N ILE A 192 14.17 1.19 2.73
CA ILE A 192 13.95 0.03 1.87
C ILE A 192 15.30 -0.64 1.55
N PRO A 193 15.49 -1.94 1.82
CA PRO A 193 16.72 -2.61 1.43
C PRO A 193 16.80 -2.79 -0.09
N LEU A 194 17.97 -2.53 -0.65
CA LEU A 194 18.32 -2.69 -2.06
C LEU A 194 19.33 -3.83 -2.24
N GLY A 195 19.31 -4.45 -3.42
CA GLY A 195 20.38 -5.36 -3.84
C GLY A 195 21.66 -4.60 -4.22
N HIS A 196 22.81 -5.25 -4.11
CA HIS A 196 24.07 -4.68 -4.60
C HIS A 196 24.17 -4.83 -6.12
N GLY A 197 24.52 -3.74 -6.81
CA GLY A 197 24.75 -3.76 -8.26
C GLY A 197 25.84 -4.78 -8.68
N GLN A 198 26.87 -4.95 -7.84
CA GLN A 198 27.97 -5.88 -8.09
C GLN A 198 27.51 -7.35 -8.18
N ASP A 199 26.44 -7.72 -7.47
CA ASP A 199 25.94 -9.10 -7.48
C ASP A 199 25.12 -9.40 -8.74
N LEU A 200 24.70 -8.36 -9.48
CA LEU A 200 23.76 -8.50 -10.59
C LEU A 200 24.26 -9.45 -11.69
N HIS A 201 25.53 -9.35 -12.07
CA HIS A 201 26.10 -10.19 -13.13
C HIS A 201 26.23 -11.66 -12.71
N TRP A 202 26.54 -11.91 -11.43
CA TRP A 202 26.57 -13.26 -10.85
C TRP A 202 25.19 -13.88 -10.82
N VAL A 203 24.18 -13.13 -10.35
CA VAL A 203 22.79 -13.60 -10.27
C VAL A 203 22.26 -13.90 -11.68
N GLN A 204 22.48 -13.01 -12.64
CA GLN A 204 22.02 -13.19 -14.03
C GLN A 204 22.65 -14.43 -14.67
N SER A 205 23.98 -14.56 -14.59
CA SER A 205 24.70 -15.67 -15.21
C SER A 205 24.36 -17.00 -14.55
N GLY A 206 24.31 -17.05 -13.21
CA GLY A 206 23.93 -18.24 -12.45
C GLY A 206 22.51 -18.68 -12.76
N THR A 207 21.55 -17.73 -12.78
CA THR A 207 20.15 -18.02 -13.12
C THR A 207 20.03 -18.59 -14.54
N ALA A 208 20.73 -18.00 -15.52
CA ALA A 208 20.71 -18.48 -16.90
C ALA A 208 21.26 -19.92 -17.02
N ILE A 209 22.35 -20.23 -16.34
CA ILE A 209 22.95 -21.57 -16.32
C ILE A 209 21.98 -22.59 -15.70
N ILE A 210 21.39 -22.27 -14.54
CA ILE A 210 20.45 -23.18 -13.85
C ILE A 210 19.19 -23.41 -14.69
N ILE A 211 18.64 -22.38 -15.33
CA ILE A 211 17.51 -22.52 -16.26
C ILE A 211 17.87 -23.44 -17.42
N LEU A 212 19.04 -23.26 -18.02
CA LEU A 212 19.51 -24.10 -19.13
C LEU A 212 19.66 -25.57 -18.71
N LEU A 213 20.29 -25.82 -17.56
CA LEU A 213 20.45 -27.17 -17.02
C LEU A 213 19.08 -27.82 -16.72
N SER A 214 18.16 -27.06 -16.15
CA SER A 214 16.79 -27.52 -15.88
C SER A 214 16.06 -27.86 -17.17
N PHE A 215 16.19 -27.03 -18.20
CA PHE A 215 15.58 -27.25 -19.51
C PHE A 215 16.13 -28.52 -20.19
N ILE A 216 17.45 -28.72 -20.17
CA ILE A 216 18.09 -29.93 -20.70
C ILE A 216 17.56 -31.16 -19.96
N TRP A 217 17.50 -31.10 -18.63
CA TRP A 217 17.01 -32.20 -17.81
C TRP A 217 15.55 -32.57 -18.13
N VAL A 218 14.65 -31.58 -18.19
CA VAL A 218 13.23 -31.80 -18.57
C VAL A 218 13.14 -32.41 -19.96
N THR A 219 13.95 -31.95 -20.91
CA THR A 219 13.97 -32.49 -22.29
C THR A 219 14.40 -33.96 -22.31
N VAL A 220 15.47 -34.31 -21.59
CA VAL A 220 15.95 -35.70 -21.50
C VAL A 220 14.89 -36.59 -20.86
N ALA A 221 14.28 -36.15 -19.77
CA ALA A 221 13.21 -36.90 -19.09
C ALA A 221 12.00 -37.12 -20.01
N ALA A 222 11.60 -36.10 -20.77
CA ALA A 222 10.51 -36.20 -21.74
C ALA A 222 10.84 -37.21 -22.86
N LEU A 223 12.05 -37.17 -23.42
CA LEU A 223 12.49 -38.11 -24.46
C LEU A 223 12.55 -39.55 -23.95
N GLN A 224 13.08 -39.76 -22.75
CA GLN A 224 13.09 -41.09 -22.12
C GLN A 224 11.68 -41.62 -21.89
N THR A 225 10.75 -40.75 -21.47
CA THR A 225 9.35 -41.12 -21.26
C THR A 225 8.66 -41.46 -22.58
N ALA A 226 8.85 -40.65 -23.62
CA ALA A 226 8.30 -40.91 -24.96
C ALA A 226 8.83 -42.24 -25.53
N ALA A 227 10.12 -42.50 -25.38
CA ALA A 227 10.71 -43.78 -25.79
C ALA A 227 10.08 -44.96 -25.07
N ARG A 228 9.84 -44.87 -23.75
CA ARG A 228 9.15 -45.90 -22.97
C ARG A 228 7.72 -46.14 -23.45
N LEU A 229 6.95 -45.08 -23.68
CA LEU A 229 5.56 -45.19 -24.15
C LEU A 229 5.48 -45.82 -25.55
N ASN A 230 6.41 -45.48 -26.45
CA ASN A 230 6.50 -46.09 -27.77
C ASN A 230 6.85 -47.58 -27.72
N PHE A 231 7.65 -48.02 -26.74
CA PHE A 231 7.96 -49.44 -26.54
C PHE A 231 6.74 -50.23 -26.05
N VAL A 232 5.96 -49.67 -25.12
CA VAL A 232 4.74 -50.32 -24.58
C VAL A 232 3.62 -50.41 -25.62
N SER A 233 3.58 -49.49 -26.59
CA SER A 233 2.50 -49.40 -27.58
C SER A 233 2.67 -50.32 -28.80
N ARG A 234 3.75 -51.10 -28.92
CA ARG A 234 3.91 -52.06 -30.03
C ARG A 234 3.06 -53.31 -29.77
N PRO A 235 2.04 -53.63 -30.59
CA PRO A 235 1.25 -54.83 -30.41
C PRO A 235 2.12 -56.06 -30.64
N VAL A 236 2.04 -57.02 -29.72
CA VAL A 236 2.59 -58.37 -29.92
C VAL A 236 1.87 -58.95 -31.13
N GLN A 237 2.58 -59.08 -32.24
CA GLN A 237 2.06 -59.75 -33.43
C GLN A 237 1.91 -61.22 -33.08
N GLY A 238 0.72 -61.57 -32.58
CA GLY A 238 0.34 -62.95 -32.29
C GLY A 238 0.44 -63.75 -33.58
N LYS A 239 1.35 -64.72 -33.58
CA LYS A 239 1.39 -65.79 -34.56
C LYS A 239 0.12 -66.61 -34.34
N ILE A 240 -0.81 -66.53 -35.29
CA ILE A 240 -1.96 -67.44 -35.35
C ILE A 240 -1.45 -68.63 -36.18
N ASP A 241 -1.18 -69.73 -35.49
CA ASP A 241 -0.95 -71.04 -36.09
C ASP A 241 -2.27 -71.65 -36.60
#